data_AF-A0A7C7JS79-F1
#
_entry.id   AF-A0A7C7JS79-F1
#
_cell.length_a   1.000
_cell.length_b   1.000
_cell.length_c   1.000
_cell.angle_alpha   90.00
_cell.angle_beta   90.00
_cell.angle_gamma   90.00
#
_symmetry.space_group_name_H-M   'P 1'
#
loop_
_entity.id
_entity.type
_entity.pdbx_description
1 polymer ?
#
loop_
_entity_poly.entity_id
_entity_poly.type
_entity_poly.pdbx_seq_one_letter_code
_entity_poly.pdbx_strand_id
1 'polypeptide(L)'
;MKQPPQIRPAEGKLGVLLPGLGAVATTFVAGVEAVRRGLAEPFGSLTQLNTIRLGKRTDERTPLIRDFVPLAGLEDLVFGAWDPICDDGYTSALKAGVLHKDSHLDPIKDFLSSIQPMKASFSSQYVKKLDGPNKKRGSKREQAEELRQDIRQFREESGCLRLVMIW
;
A
#
# COMPACT_ATOMS: atom_id res chain seq x y z
N MET A 1 -22.29 -6.13 -30.96
CA MET A 1 -21.52 -5.43 -29.90
C MET A 1 -20.90 -6.47 -29.00
N LYS A 2 -19.59 -6.40 -28.69
CA LYS A 2 -19.00 -7.29 -27.68
C LYS A 2 -19.64 -6.94 -26.33
N GLN A 3 -20.14 -7.93 -25.60
CA GLN A 3 -20.61 -7.69 -24.23
C GLN A 3 -19.44 -7.09 -23.44
N PRO A 4 -19.65 -5.98 -22.72
CA PRO A 4 -18.62 -5.44 -21.85
C PRO A 4 -18.30 -6.50 -20.78
N PRO A 5 -17.02 -6.69 -20.45
CA PRO A 5 -16.64 -7.64 -19.41
C PRO A 5 -17.30 -7.26 -18.09
N GLN A 6 -17.88 -8.25 -17.40
CA GLN A 6 -18.48 -8.04 -16.09
C GLN A 6 -17.37 -7.77 -15.07
N ILE A 7 -17.32 -6.54 -14.54
CA ILE A 7 -16.35 -6.14 -13.52
C ILE A 7 -16.92 -6.54 -12.16
N ARG A 8 -16.16 -7.29 -11.37
CA ARG A 8 -16.55 -7.64 -10.00
C ARG A 8 -16.58 -6.39 -9.12
N PRO A 9 -17.54 -6.26 -8.17
CA PRO A 9 -17.56 -5.18 -7.21
C PRO A 9 -16.27 -5.08 -6.39
N ALA A 10 -15.92 -3.88 -5.94
CA ALA A 10 -14.76 -3.63 -5.08
C ALA A 10 -15.04 -3.93 -3.60
N GLU A 11 -15.74 -5.04 -3.33
CA GLU A 11 -16.13 -5.42 -1.97
C GLU A 11 -14.96 -6.03 -1.18
N GLY A 12 -15.07 -5.87 0.15
CA GLY A 12 -14.15 -6.39 1.16
C GLY A 12 -12.76 -5.78 1.14
N LYS A 13 -11.96 -6.16 2.15
CA LYS A 13 -10.61 -5.63 2.36
C LYS A 13 -9.69 -5.94 1.18
N LEU A 14 -8.92 -4.93 0.76
CA LEU A 14 -7.88 -5.01 -0.25
C LEU A 14 -6.51 -4.94 0.42
N GLY A 15 -5.77 -6.04 0.39
CA GLY A 15 -4.41 -6.07 0.86
C GLY A 15 -3.45 -5.44 -0.14
N VAL A 16 -2.65 -4.47 0.29
CA VAL A 16 -1.61 -3.81 -0.48
C VAL A 16 -0.25 -4.27 0.09
N LEU A 17 0.46 -5.07 -0.69
CA LEU A 17 1.73 -5.66 -0.33
C LEU A 17 2.88 -4.88 -0.95
N LEU A 18 3.80 -4.39 -0.12
CA LEU A 18 4.86 -3.45 -0.49
C LEU A 18 6.25 -4.12 -0.33
N PRO A 19 6.93 -4.47 -1.43
CA PRO A 19 8.32 -4.88 -1.39
C PRO A 19 9.23 -3.66 -1.15
N GLY A 20 9.49 -3.40 0.12
CA GLY A 20 10.18 -2.23 0.63
C GLY A 20 9.27 -1.45 1.57
N LEU A 21 9.72 -1.22 2.79
CA LEU A 21 9.08 -0.36 3.78
C LEU A 21 9.89 0.93 3.98
N GLY A 22 10.43 1.47 2.88
CA GLY A 22 11.21 2.71 2.86
C GLY A 22 10.36 3.97 2.65
N ALA A 23 11.03 5.07 2.28
CA ALA A 23 10.46 6.41 2.23
C ALA A 23 9.11 6.52 1.48
N VAL A 24 8.99 5.94 0.28
CA VAL A 24 7.75 6.02 -0.51
C VAL A 24 6.63 5.20 0.13
N ALA A 25 6.94 3.96 0.52
CA ALA A 25 5.98 3.05 1.14
C ALA A 25 5.42 3.63 2.45
N THR A 26 6.29 4.10 3.35
CA THR A 26 5.85 4.67 4.62
C THR A 26 5.09 5.98 4.45
N THR A 27 5.46 6.81 3.47
CA THR A 27 4.72 8.05 3.17
C THR A 27 3.33 7.76 2.62
N PHE A 28 3.21 6.77 1.72
CA PHE A 28 1.93 6.33 1.19
C PHE A 28 1.01 5.81 2.30
N VAL A 29 1.52 4.89 3.12
CA VAL A 29 0.77 4.29 4.24
C VAL A 29 0.36 5.34 5.27
N ALA A 30 1.29 6.23 5.66
CA ALA A 30 1.01 7.32 6.59
C ALA A 30 -0.04 8.29 6.05
N GLY A 31 0.04 8.65 4.76
CA GLY A 31 -0.93 9.53 4.11
C GLY A 31 -2.33 8.92 4.07
N VAL A 32 -2.45 7.62 3.76
CA VAL A 32 -3.75 6.93 3.81
C VAL A 32 -4.31 6.93 5.22
N GLU A 33 -3.50 6.63 6.23
CA GLU A 33 -3.96 6.61 7.62
C GLU A 33 -4.36 8.00 8.14
N ALA A 34 -3.59 9.03 7.79
CA ALA A 34 -3.94 10.42 8.12
C ALA A 34 -5.29 10.81 7.54
N VAL A 35 -5.58 10.43 6.28
CA VAL A 35 -6.88 10.68 5.64
C VAL A 35 -8.00 9.91 6.33
N ARG A 36 -7.79 8.63 6.67
CA ARG A 36 -8.78 7.82 7.41
C ARG A 36 -9.14 8.43 8.77
N ARG A 37 -8.17 9.03 9.46
CA ARG A 37 -8.39 9.71 10.74
C ARG A 37 -8.88 11.15 10.60
N GLY A 38 -9.10 11.65 9.39
CA GLY A 38 -9.51 13.03 9.14
C GLY A 38 -8.43 14.07 9.50
N LEU A 39 -7.17 13.65 9.58
CA LEU A 39 -6.02 14.52 9.89
C LEU A 39 -5.44 15.20 8.64
N ALA A 40 -5.77 14.70 7.44
CA ALA A 40 -5.29 15.22 6.18
C ALA A 40 -6.29 14.99 5.05
N GLU A 41 -6.16 15.78 3.99
CA GLU A 41 -6.85 15.58 2.71
C GLU A 41 -5.95 14.79 1.74
N PRO A 42 -6.51 13.96 0.84
CA PRO A 42 -5.75 13.11 -0.08
C PRO A 42 -5.19 13.90 -1.28
N PHE A 43 -4.51 15.02 -1.03
CA PHE A 43 -3.95 15.89 -2.07
C PHE A 43 -3.01 15.15 -3.02
N GLY A 44 -3.17 15.42 -4.32
CA GLY A 44 -2.43 14.74 -5.38
C GLY A 44 -3.02 13.38 -5.79
N SER A 45 -4.00 12.84 -5.05
CA SER A 45 -4.65 11.58 -5.45
C SER A 45 -5.64 11.78 -6.58
N LEU A 46 -5.35 11.17 -7.73
CA LEU A 46 -6.23 11.19 -8.90
C LEU A 46 -7.61 10.62 -8.57
N THR A 47 -7.65 9.45 -7.94
CA THR A 47 -8.92 8.73 -7.71
C THR A 47 -9.79 9.41 -6.65
N GLN A 48 -9.18 10.11 -5.68
CA GLN A 48 -9.92 10.70 -4.56
C GLN A 48 -10.41 12.13 -4.84
N LEU A 49 -9.67 12.92 -5.62
CA LEU A 49 -9.97 14.35 -5.80
C LEU A 49 -10.33 14.75 -7.23
N ASN A 50 -9.96 13.98 -8.25
CA ASN A 50 -10.26 14.37 -9.63
C ASN A 50 -11.60 13.85 -10.11
N THR A 51 -12.09 14.50 -11.16
CA THR A 51 -13.34 14.21 -11.81
C THR A 51 -13.12 13.59 -13.19
N ILE A 52 -14.15 12.92 -13.71
CA ILE A 52 -14.18 12.39 -15.06
C ILE A 52 -15.29 13.07 -15.85
N ARG A 53 -14.98 13.60 -17.04
CA ARG A 53 -15.99 14.21 -17.91
C ARG A 53 -16.74 13.13 -18.69
N LEU A 54 -18.06 13.15 -18.61
CA LEU A 54 -18.96 12.26 -19.34
C LEU A 54 -19.72 13.02 -20.43
N GLY A 55 -19.59 12.58 -21.67
CA GLY A 55 -20.26 13.21 -22.81
C GLY A 55 -19.61 14.50 -23.30
N LYS A 56 -20.42 15.43 -23.84
CA LYS A 56 -19.92 16.69 -24.40
C LYS A 56 -19.58 17.69 -23.29
N ARG A 57 -18.75 18.68 -23.61
CA ARG A 57 -18.38 19.77 -22.67
C ARG A 57 -19.61 20.54 -22.16
N THR A 58 -20.67 20.63 -22.96
CA THR A 58 -21.92 21.31 -22.62
C THR A 58 -22.86 20.51 -21.72
N ASP A 59 -22.57 19.23 -21.47
CA ASP A 59 -23.45 18.37 -20.68
C ASP A 59 -23.25 18.57 -19.16
N GLU A 60 -22.19 19.28 -18.75
CA GLU A 60 -21.81 19.55 -17.35
C GLU A 60 -21.71 18.30 -16.44
N ARG A 61 -21.60 17.11 -17.03
CA ARG A 61 -21.46 15.84 -16.30
C ARG A 61 -20.00 15.55 -15.99
N THR A 62 -19.57 15.94 -14.79
CA THR A 62 -18.17 15.81 -14.34
C THR A 62 -18.09 15.26 -12.90
N PRO A 63 -18.61 14.04 -12.62
CA PRO A 63 -18.56 13.45 -11.28
C PRO A 63 -17.13 13.18 -10.82
N LEU A 64 -16.93 13.05 -9.50
CA LEU A 64 -15.68 12.54 -8.94
C LEU A 64 -15.43 11.11 -9.43
N ILE A 65 -14.16 10.76 -9.67
CA ILE A 65 -13.78 9.42 -10.14
C ILE A 65 -14.23 8.35 -9.14
N ARG A 66 -14.03 8.59 -7.84
CA ARG A 66 -14.47 7.67 -6.76
C ARG A 66 -15.98 7.47 -6.69
N ASP A 67 -16.77 8.44 -7.13
CA ASP A 67 -18.24 8.34 -7.14
C ASP A 67 -18.76 7.70 -8.44
N PHE A 68 -17.91 7.63 -9.47
CA PHE A 68 -18.26 7.09 -10.78
C PHE A 68 -17.89 5.62 -10.95
N VAL A 69 -16.72 5.19 -10.43
CA VAL A 69 -16.23 3.82 -10.55
C VAL A 69 -16.21 3.14 -9.18
N PRO A 70 -16.67 1.88 -9.05
CA PRO A 70 -16.60 1.15 -7.79
C PRO A 70 -15.13 0.80 -7.47
N LEU A 71 -14.46 1.68 -6.71
CA LEU A 71 -13.11 1.50 -6.21
C LEU A 71 -13.15 1.06 -4.75
N ALA A 72 -12.09 0.37 -4.30
CA ALA A 72 -11.95 0.09 -2.87
C ALA A 72 -11.79 1.39 -2.09
N GLY A 73 -12.50 1.52 -0.98
CA GLY A 73 -12.37 2.66 -0.08
C GLY A 73 -11.00 2.72 0.56
N LEU A 74 -10.60 3.91 1.04
CA LEU A 74 -9.32 4.03 1.74
C LEU A 74 -9.35 3.20 3.02
N GLU A 75 -10.47 3.15 3.73
CA GLU A 75 -10.77 2.33 4.91
C GLU A 75 -10.61 0.82 4.70
N ASP A 76 -10.80 0.33 3.47
CA ASP A 76 -10.71 -1.10 3.14
C ASP A 76 -9.27 -1.58 2.86
N LEU A 77 -8.31 -0.66 2.75
CA LEU A 77 -6.91 -1.03 2.47
C LEU A 77 -6.27 -1.71 3.70
N VAL A 78 -5.47 -2.75 3.49
CA VAL A 78 -4.66 -3.35 4.56
C VAL A 78 -3.23 -3.46 4.07
N PHE A 79 -2.27 -3.03 4.86
CA PHE A 79 -0.88 -2.96 4.41
C PHE A 79 -0.04 -4.10 4.98
N GLY A 80 0.73 -4.73 4.11
CA GLY A 80 1.82 -5.63 4.46
C GLY A 80 3.07 -5.23 3.68
N ALA A 81 4.25 -5.53 4.21
CA ALA A 81 5.49 -5.19 3.55
C ALA A 81 6.56 -6.25 3.75
N TRP A 82 7.51 -6.30 2.82
CA TRP A 82 8.79 -6.99 3.01
C TRP A 82 9.90 -5.97 3.01
N ASP A 83 10.92 -6.12 3.85
CA ASP A 83 12.09 -5.25 3.79
C ASP A 83 13.33 -6.00 4.30
N PRO A 84 14.53 -5.84 3.71
CA PRO A 84 15.77 -6.37 4.28
C PRO A 84 16.13 -5.75 5.65
N ILE A 85 15.56 -4.60 6.02
CA ILE A 85 15.72 -3.95 7.32
C ILE A 85 14.55 -4.35 8.24
N CYS A 86 14.82 -4.48 9.55
CA CYS A 86 13.82 -4.88 10.56
C CYS A 86 12.98 -3.72 11.14
N ASP A 87 13.12 -2.50 10.61
CA ASP A 87 12.46 -1.34 11.18
C ASP A 87 10.95 -1.43 10.95
N ASP A 88 10.15 -1.13 11.99
CA ASP A 88 8.70 -0.98 11.83
C ASP A 88 8.35 0.24 10.96
N GLY A 89 7.08 0.37 10.59
CA GLY A 89 6.62 1.46 9.72
C GLY A 89 6.90 2.86 10.28
N TYR A 90 6.79 3.05 11.61
CA TYR A 90 7.06 4.34 12.25
C TYR A 90 8.55 4.68 12.25
N THR A 91 9.40 3.74 12.64
CA THR A 91 10.87 3.89 12.66
C THR A 91 11.39 4.13 11.25
N SER A 92 10.86 3.40 10.27
CA SER A 92 11.18 3.58 8.86
C SER A 92 10.77 4.97 8.35
N ALA A 93 9.58 5.45 8.72
CA ALA A 93 9.09 6.78 8.36
C ALA A 93 9.97 7.89 8.96
N LEU A 94 10.38 7.75 10.22
CA LEU A 94 11.29 8.69 10.89
C LEU A 94 12.64 8.75 10.17
N LYS A 95 13.24 7.59 9.87
CA LYS A 95 14.52 7.52 9.16
C LYS A 95 14.45 8.08 7.74
N ALA A 96 13.30 7.91 7.07
CA ALA A 96 13.07 8.46 5.74
C ALA A 96 13.06 10.00 5.71
N GLY A 97 12.64 10.64 6.80
CA GLY A 97 12.70 12.11 6.94
C GLY A 97 11.80 12.88 5.99
N VAL A 98 10.81 12.24 5.36
CA VAL A 98 9.87 12.89 4.42
C VAL A 98 8.77 13.65 5.18
N LEU A 99 8.24 13.05 6.24
CA LEU A 99 7.13 13.60 7.02
C LEU A 99 7.62 14.15 8.36
N HIS A 100 7.07 15.28 8.80
CA HIS A 100 7.36 15.86 10.11
C HIS A 100 6.88 14.95 11.24
N LYS A 101 7.80 14.62 12.15
CA LYS A 101 7.54 13.70 13.27
C LYS A 101 6.30 14.09 14.07
N ASP A 102 6.29 15.31 14.62
CA ASP A 102 5.29 15.69 15.62
C ASP A 102 3.90 15.96 15.01
N SER A 103 3.84 16.52 13.79
CA SER A 103 2.57 16.86 13.14
C SER A 103 2.00 15.75 12.25
N HIS A 104 2.84 14.88 11.66
CA HIS A 104 2.39 13.86 10.71
C HIS A 104 2.49 12.43 11.25
N LEU A 105 3.54 12.10 12.01
CA LEU A 105 3.83 10.69 12.36
C LEU A 105 3.34 10.31 13.77
N ASP A 106 3.60 11.15 14.78
CA ASP A 106 3.21 10.89 16.17
C ASP A 106 1.69 10.65 16.34
N PRO A 107 0.78 11.37 15.64
CA PRO A 107 -0.66 11.13 15.71
C PRO A 107 -1.15 9.77 15.17
N ILE A 108 -0.32 9.07 14.39
CA ILE A 108 -0.63 7.78 13.75
C ILE A 108 0.41 6.69 14.08
N LYS A 109 1.21 6.93 15.13
CA LYS A 109 2.31 6.05 15.53
C LYS A 109 1.84 4.64 15.86
N ASP A 110 0.72 4.51 16.55
CA ASP A 110 0.08 3.24 16.90
C ASP A 110 -0.14 2.36 15.66
N PHE A 111 -0.65 2.96 14.58
CA PHE A 111 -0.88 2.26 13.32
C PHE A 111 0.44 1.94 12.61
N LEU A 112 1.33 2.93 12.45
CA LEU A 112 2.60 2.73 11.72
C LEU A 112 3.52 1.70 12.40
N SER A 113 3.58 1.67 13.74
CA SER A 113 4.36 0.67 14.47
C SER A 113 3.76 -0.74 14.42
N SER A 114 2.47 -0.88 14.09
CA SER A 114 1.86 -2.21 13.88
C SER A 114 2.37 -2.89 12.60
N ILE A 115 2.94 -2.13 11.67
CA ILE A 115 3.41 -2.65 10.38
C ILE A 115 4.85 -3.11 10.53
N GLN A 116 5.02 -4.42 10.69
CA GLN A 116 6.31 -5.09 10.79
C GLN A 116 6.68 -5.71 9.44
N PRO A 117 7.87 -5.45 8.89
CA PRO A 117 8.26 -6.01 7.60
C PRO A 117 8.54 -7.51 7.70
N MET A 118 7.94 -8.28 6.80
CA MET A 118 8.31 -9.67 6.55
C MET A 118 9.72 -9.75 5.93
N LYS A 119 10.37 -10.91 6.04
CA LYS A 119 11.71 -11.13 5.45
C LYS A 119 11.71 -10.96 3.94
N ALA A 120 12.57 -10.10 3.42
CA ALA A 120 12.66 -9.87 1.98
C ALA A 120 13.46 -10.96 1.23
N SER A 121 13.02 -11.29 0.01
CA SER A 121 13.87 -11.95 -0.98
C SER A 121 14.86 -10.91 -1.54
N PHE A 122 16.02 -10.77 -0.91
CA PHE A 122 16.98 -9.71 -1.20
C PHE A 122 18.35 -10.26 -1.63
N SER A 123 19.03 -9.57 -2.55
CA SER A 123 20.40 -9.91 -2.96
C SER A 123 21.19 -8.66 -3.32
N SER A 124 22.38 -8.54 -2.72
CA SER A 124 23.32 -7.44 -2.98
C SER A 124 23.93 -7.49 -4.39
N GLN A 125 23.73 -8.59 -5.12
CA GLN A 125 24.07 -8.67 -6.55
C GLN A 125 23.23 -7.69 -7.38
N TYR A 126 21.97 -7.48 -7.02
CA TYR A 126 21.06 -6.56 -7.71
C TYR A 126 21.04 -5.17 -7.06
N VAL A 127 21.19 -5.10 -5.73
CA VAL A 127 21.14 -3.83 -4.98
C VAL A 127 22.43 -3.66 -4.16
N LYS A 128 23.35 -2.83 -4.65
CA LYS A 128 24.72 -2.76 -4.09
C LYS A 128 24.87 -1.95 -2.79
N LYS A 129 24.00 -0.96 -2.57
CA LYS A 129 24.15 0.05 -1.49
C LYS A 129 23.23 -0.18 -0.28
N LEU A 130 22.49 -1.27 -0.28
CA LEU A 130 21.54 -1.61 0.76
C LEU A 130 21.82 -3.05 1.19
N ASP A 131 21.84 -3.29 2.49
CA ASP A 131 21.81 -4.62 3.06
C ASP A 131 21.10 -4.58 4.41
N GLY A 132 20.67 -5.75 4.88
CA GLY A 132 20.06 -5.86 6.20
C GLY A 132 19.86 -7.30 6.63
N PRO A 133 19.55 -7.54 7.92
CA PRO A 133 19.45 -8.89 8.48
C PRO A 133 18.12 -9.59 8.16
N ASN A 134 17.08 -8.87 7.73
CA ASN A 134 15.72 -9.39 7.54
C ASN A 134 15.52 -10.03 6.15
N LYS A 135 16.34 -11.04 5.83
CA LYS A 135 16.38 -11.65 4.50
C LYS A 135 15.98 -13.12 4.53
N LYS A 136 15.26 -13.55 3.49
CA LYS A 136 15.03 -14.97 3.19
C LYS A 136 16.36 -15.64 2.82
N ARG A 137 16.46 -16.95 3.08
CA ARG A 137 17.66 -17.76 2.82
C ARG A 137 17.35 -18.82 1.76
N GLY A 138 18.35 -19.63 1.40
CA GLY A 138 18.19 -20.68 0.39
C GLY A 138 18.23 -20.18 -1.05
N SER A 139 17.91 -21.09 -1.96
CA SER A 139 17.83 -20.88 -3.40
C SER A 139 16.69 -19.95 -3.80
N LYS A 140 16.74 -19.38 -5.02
CA LYS A 140 15.66 -18.51 -5.52
C LYS A 140 14.30 -19.19 -5.63
N ARG A 141 14.29 -20.51 -5.85
CA ARG A 141 13.06 -21.31 -5.84
C ARG A 141 12.45 -21.39 -4.44
N GLU A 142 13.27 -21.61 -3.41
CA GLU A 142 12.81 -21.64 -2.02
C GLU A 142 12.31 -20.27 -1.57
N GLN A 143 13.04 -19.20 -1.88
CA GLN A 143 12.62 -17.82 -1.60
C GLN A 143 11.28 -17.48 -2.28
N ALA A 144 11.06 -17.94 -3.51
CA ALA A 144 9.80 -17.75 -4.21
C ALA A 144 8.64 -18.49 -3.52
N GLU A 145 8.84 -19.72 -3.07
CA GLU A 145 7.81 -20.45 -2.32
C GLU A 145 7.53 -19.82 -0.95
N GLU A 146 8.56 -19.32 -0.26
CA GLU A 146 8.36 -18.55 0.98
C GLU A 146 7.55 -17.28 0.72
N LEU A 147 7.81 -16.52 -0.36
CA LEU A 147 7.00 -15.34 -0.71
C LEU A 147 5.54 -15.73 -1.00
N ARG A 148 5.31 -16.85 -1.69
CA ARG A 148 3.95 -17.35 -1.93
C ARG A 148 3.26 -17.72 -0.62
N GLN A 149 3.99 -18.26 0.34
CA GLN A 149 3.46 -18.56 1.66
C GLN A 149 3.11 -17.28 2.43
N ASP A 150 4.02 -16.30 2.47
CA ASP A 150 3.78 -14.99 3.10
C ASP A 150 2.51 -14.34 2.56
N ILE A 151 2.32 -14.34 1.23
CA ILE A 151 1.12 -13.78 0.57
C ILE A 151 -0.16 -14.49 1.02
N ARG A 152 -0.14 -15.83 1.12
CA ARG A 152 -1.30 -16.61 1.56
C ARG A 152 -1.61 -16.36 3.04
N GLN A 153 -0.59 -16.37 3.89
CA GLN A 153 -0.72 -16.13 5.32
C GLN A 153 -1.25 -14.73 5.59
N PHE A 154 -0.66 -13.70 4.96
CA PHE A 154 -1.16 -12.34 5.08
C PHE A 154 -2.63 -12.23 4.67
N ARG A 155 -3.03 -12.89 3.57
CA ARG A 155 -4.44 -12.89 3.12
C ARG A 155 -5.37 -13.45 4.19
N GLU A 156 -4.99 -14.59 4.78
CA GLU A 156 -5.76 -15.30 5.79
C GLU A 156 -5.88 -14.48 7.07
N GLU A 157 -4.76 -14.00 7.61
CA GLU A 157 -4.70 -13.25 8.87
C GLU A 157 -5.41 -11.89 8.79
N SER A 158 -5.33 -11.21 7.64
CA SER A 158 -5.97 -9.90 7.44
C SER A 158 -7.44 -9.98 7.02
N GLY A 159 -7.93 -11.17 6.63
CA GLY A 159 -9.26 -11.36 6.04
C GLY A 159 -9.43 -10.66 4.69
N CYS A 160 -8.35 -10.46 3.93
CA CYS A 160 -8.41 -9.78 2.64
C CYS A 160 -9.04 -10.67 1.55
N LEU A 161 -10.01 -10.11 0.82
CA LEU A 161 -10.62 -10.81 -0.32
C LEU A 161 -9.69 -10.80 -1.54
N ARG A 162 -8.96 -9.67 -1.71
CA ARG A 162 -8.09 -9.39 -2.84
C ARG A 162 -6.76 -8.86 -2.33
N LEU A 163 -5.71 -9.13 -3.09
CA LEU A 163 -4.37 -8.62 -2.83
C LEU A 163 -3.81 -7.98 -4.10
N VAL A 164 -3.06 -6.89 -3.92
CA VAL A 164 -2.21 -6.30 -4.94
C VAL A 164 -0.81 -6.14 -4.36
N MET A 165 0.21 -6.37 -5.19
CA MET A 165 1.60 -6.11 -4.83
C MET A 165 2.11 -4.97 -5.72
N ILE A 166 2.74 -3.97 -5.10
CA ILE A 166 3.27 -2.80 -5.79
C ILE A 166 4.72 -2.63 -5.35
N TRP A 167 5.65 -2.78 -6.30
CA TRP A 167 7.09 -2.57 -6.11
C TRP A 167 7.46 -1.13 -6.48
#